data_AF-A0A7V4TYS1-F1
#
_entry.id   AF-A0A7V4TYS1-F1
#
_cell.length_a   1.000
_cell.length_b   1.000
_cell.length_c   1.000
_cell.angle_alpha   90.00
_cell.angle_beta   90.00
_cell.angle_gamma   90.00
#
_symmetry.space_group_name_H-M   'P 1'
#
loop_
_entity.id
_entity.type
_entity.pdbx_description
1 polymer ?
#
loop_
_entity_poly.entity_id
_entity_poly.type
_entity_poly.pdbx_seq_one_letter_code
_entity_poly.pdbx_strand_id
1 'polypeptide(L)'
;MNKITGIIILALLGLMAAACSDSGTPPDELDFVFPDKNISFIEHVQPMFEAKCGVESGCHSPGNTEIRFSYSELVSRIGVINHRLPTGEVLVDLALHQQNPELAPLYLILLEGYPTSDDRMPPLGRTPLNDNQLNGIKQWIKEGAPE
;
A
#
# COMPACT_ATOMS: atom_id res chain seq x y z
N MET A 1 26.35 -32.34 30.47
CA MET A 1 26.32 -31.67 29.15
C MET A 1 27.74 -31.53 28.64
N ASN A 2 28.08 -32.25 27.56
CA ASN A 2 29.42 -32.19 27.00
C ASN A 2 29.65 -30.80 26.40
N LYS A 3 30.80 -30.18 26.70
CA LYS A 3 31.18 -28.86 26.15
C LYS A 3 31.08 -28.83 24.62
N ILE A 4 31.28 -29.99 23.99
CA ILE A 4 31.17 -30.22 22.54
C ILE A 4 29.71 -30.07 22.05
N THR A 5 28.73 -30.59 22.80
CA THR A 5 27.29 -30.47 22.46
C THR A 5 26.81 -29.02 22.55
N GLY A 6 27.33 -28.24 23.51
CA GLY A 6 27.01 -26.81 23.65
C GLY A 6 27.55 -25.96 22.50
N ILE A 7 28.76 -26.25 22.02
CA ILE A 7 29.40 -25.53 20.88
C ILE A 7 28.66 -25.81 19.57
N ILE A 8 28.21 -27.05 19.35
CA ILE A 8 27.46 -27.44 18.14
C ILE A 8 26.11 -26.72 18.08
N ILE A 9 25.39 -26.61 19.20
CA ILE A 9 24.10 -25.90 19.26
C ILE A 9 24.28 -24.39 19.01
N LEU A 10 25.33 -23.78 19.55
CA LEU A 10 25.63 -22.36 19.33
C LEU A 10 26.02 -22.06 17.87
N ALA A 11 26.74 -22.96 17.22
CA ALA A 11 27.12 -22.84 15.82
C ALA A 11 25.91 -23.02 14.87
N LEU A 12 24.99 -23.94 15.17
CA LEU A 12 23.75 -24.12 14.40
C LEU A 12 22.78 -22.92 14.53
N LEU A 13 22.72 -22.28 15.70
CA LEU A 13 21.93 -21.05 15.87
C LEU A 13 22.54 -19.86 15.11
N GLY A 14 23.87 -19.77 15.03
CA GLY A 14 24.57 -18.72 14.28
C GLY A 14 24.41 -18.82 12.76
N LEU A 15 24.30 -20.04 12.21
CA LEU A 15 24.07 -20.26 10.77
C LEU A 15 22.67 -19.84 10.31
N MET A 16 21.65 -19.92 11.19
CA MET A 16 20.28 -19.50 10.87
C MET A 16 20.13 -17.98 10.81
N ALA A 17 20.96 -17.22 11.53
CA ALA A 17 20.94 -15.75 11.49
C ALA A 17 21.59 -15.18 10.21
N ALA A 18 22.50 -15.92 9.56
CA ALA A 18 23.17 -15.49 8.33
C ALA A 18 22.35 -15.79 7.05
N ALA A 19 21.27 -16.59 7.16
CA ALA A 19 20.38 -16.91 6.05
C ALA A 19 19.26 -15.86 5.86
N CYS A 20 19.09 -14.93 6.80
CA CYS A 20 18.27 -13.74 6.59
C CYS A 20 19.11 -12.68 5.85
N SER A 21 19.31 -12.85 4.54
CA SER A 21 19.72 -11.73 3.70
C SER A 21 18.48 -10.88 3.43
N ASP A 22 18.50 -9.63 3.90
CA ASP A 22 17.55 -8.60 3.52
C ASP A 22 17.72 -8.29 2.03
N SER A 23 17.15 -9.18 1.24
CA SER A 23 17.17 -9.18 -0.23
C SER A 23 15.73 -9.45 -0.68
N GLY A 24 14.80 -8.71 -0.08
CA GLY A 24 13.44 -8.65 -0.57
C GLY A 24 13.43 -8.14 -2.02
N THR A 25 12.48 -8.61 -2.81
CA THR A 25 12.21 -8.03 -4.13
C THR A 25 11.86 -6.56 -3.95
N PRO A 26 12.52 -5.61 -4.65
CA PRO A 26 12.15 -4.21 -4.61
C PRO A 26 10.64 -4.04 -4.84
N PRO A 27 9.95 -3.12 -4.15
CA PRO A 27 8.49 -2.95 -4.27
C PRO A 27 8.00 -2.61 -5.68
N ASP A 28 8.87 -2.01 -6.47
CA ASP A 28 8.64 -1.68 -7.87
C ASP A 28 8.68 -2.94 -8.77
N GLU A 29 9.30 -4.02 -8.30
CA GLU A 29 9.41 -5.32 -8.96
C GLU A 29 8.37 -6.35 -8.44
N LEU A 30 7.59 -6.00 -7.40
CA LEU A 30 6.47 -6.83 -6.93
C LEU A 30 5.27 -6.68 -7.86
N ASP A 31 4.82 -7.80 -8.43
CA ASP A 31 3.63 -7.87 -9.27
C ASP A 31 2.38 -8.07 -8.40
N PHE A 32 1.73 -6.95 -8.05
CA PHE A 32 0.42 -6.97 -7.39
C PHE A 32 -0.66 -7.18 -8.44
N VAL A 33 -1.19 -8.40 -8.53
CA VAL A 33 -2.26 -8.76 -9.45
C VAL A 33 -3.60 -8.77 -8.70
N PHE A 34 -4.47 -7.84 -9.05
CA PHE A 34 -5.84 -7.77 -8.53
C PHE A 34 -6.75 -8.70 -9.32
N PRO A 35 -7.63 -9.47 -8.66
CA PRO A 35 -8.69 -10.22 -9.33
C PRO A 35 -9.72 -9.27 -9.94
N ASP A 36 -10.59 -9.77 -10.81
CA ASP A 36 -11.64 -8.95 -11.43
C ASP A 36 -12.77 -8.56 -10.46
N LYS A 37 -12.90 -9.29 -9.34
CA LYS A 37 -13.99 -9.16 -8.35
C LYS A 37 -13.54 -9.64 -6.97
N ASN A 38 -14.32 -9.30 -5.95
CA ASN A 38 -14.10 -9.66 -4.54
C ASN A 38 -12.73 -9.16 -4.06
N ILE A 39 -12.44 -7.89 -4.34
CA ILE A 39 -11.18 -7.27 -3.95
C ILE A 39 -11.20 -7.06 -2.44
N SER A 40 -10.37 -7.80 -1.71
CA SER A 40 -10.14 -7.55 -0.28
C SER A 40 -9.14 -6.41 -0.08
N PHE A 41 -9.40 -5.54 0.90
CA PHE A 41 -8.44 -4.53 1.34
C PHE A 41 -7.18 -5.19 1.89
N ILE A 42 -7.31 -6.14 2.81
CA ILE A 42 -6.20 -6.81 3.50
C ILE A 42 -5.37 -7.67 2.53
N GLU A 43 -6.01 -8.39 1.62
CA GLU A 43 -5.29 -9.32 0.73
C GLU A 43 -4.71 -8.65 -0.52
N HIS A 44 -5.30 -7.53 -0.99
CA HIS A 44 -4.93 -6.92 -2.27
C HIS A 44 -4.52 -5.46 -2.16
N VAL A 45 -5.36 -4.60 -1.56
CA VAL A 45 -5.14 -3.15 -1.55
C VAL A 45 -3.99 -2.76 -0.63
N GLN A 46 -4.05 -3.20 0.63
CA GLN A 46 -3.07 -2.86 1.65
C GLN A 46 -1.66 -3.32 1.27
N PRO A 47 -1.41 -4.57 0.83
CA PRO A 47 -0.05 -5.00 0.46
C PRO A 47 0.55 -4.14 -0.66
N MET A 48 -0.26 -3.78 -1.67
CA MET A 48 0.17 -2.88 -2.74
C MET A 48 0.50 -1.48 -2.20
N PHE A 49 -0.35 -0.92 -1.34
CA PHE A 49 -0.12 0.38 -0.70
C PHE A 49 1.14 0.38 0.17
N GLU A 50 1.36 -0.64 0.99
CA GLU A 50 2.54 -0.74 1.84
C GLU A 50 3.83 -0.78 1.02
N ALA A 51 3.83 -1.56 -0.06
CA ALA A 51 4.97 -1.68 -0.95
C ALA A 51 5.21 -0.40 -1.77
N LYS A 52 4.18 0.14 -2.43
CA LYS A 52 4.37 1.24 -3.40
C LYS A 52 4.28 2.64 -2.81
N CYS A 53 3.64 2.79 -1.65
CA CYS A 53 3.39 4.08 -1.01
C CYS A 53 3.92 4.13 0.44
N GLY A 54 4.02 2.99 1.11
CA GLY A 54 4.35 2.87 2.52
C GLY A 54 5.86 2.81 2.81
N VAL A 55 6.21 1.96 3.78
CA VAL A 55 7.57 1.79 4.33
C VAL A 55 8.62 1.65 3.25
N GLU A 56 8.34 0.84 2.23
CA GLU A 56 9.34 0.51 1.23
C GLU A 56 9.60 1.66 0.23
N SER A 57 8.58 2.48 -0.04
CA SER A 57 8.76 3.70 -0.83
C SER A 57 9.38 4.85 0.00
N GLY A 58 9.16 4.81 1.32
CA GLY A 58 9.52 5.82 2.30
C GLY A 58 8.54 6.99 2.42
N CYS A 59 7.61 7.16 1.47
CA CYS A 59 6.78 8.36 1.37
C CYS A 59 5.70 8.44 2.47
N HIS A 60 4.88 7.40 2.62
CA HIS A 60 3.87 7.26 3.67
C HIS A 60 4.32 6.26 4.73
N SER A 61 5.44 6.54 5.39
CA SER A 61 6.08 5.63 6.36
C SER A 61 5.85 6.10 7.81
N PRO A 62 5.93 5.21 8.83
CA PRO A 62 5.73 5.59 10.23
C PRO A 62 6.62 6.73 10.74
N GLY A 63 7.81 6.90 10.15
CA GLY A 63 8.77 7.93 10.54
C GLY A 63 8.56 9.28 9.86
N ASN A 64 7.65 9.38 8.89
CA ASN A 64 7.36 10.62 8.18
C ASN A 64 6.11 11.26 8.77
N THR A 65 6.28 12.22 9.69
CA THR A 65 5.18 12.88 10.42
C THR A 65 4.67 14.15 9.76
N GLU A 66 5.37 14.64 8.73
CA GLU A 66 5.04 15.90 8.03
C GLU A 66 4.05 15.68 6.87
N ILE A 67 3.62 14.44 6.64
CA ILE A 67 2.66 14.08 5.61
C ILE A 67 1.24 14.13 6.15
N ARG A 68 0.33 14.51 5.27
CA ARG A 68 -1.07 14.71 5.63
C ARG A 68 -1.87 13.42 5.69
N PHE A 69 -1.45 12.42 4.91
CA PHE A 69 -2.01 11.08 4.93
C PHE A 69 -0.96 10.13 5.51
N SER A 70 -1.17 9.71 6.75
CA SER A 70 -0.18 8.96 7.51
C SER A 70 -0.08 7.49 7.08
N TYR A 71 1.01 6.81 7.45
CA TYR A 71 1.12 5.36 7.28
C TYR A 71 -0.04 4.61 7.95
N SER A 72 -0.43 5.01 9.17
CA SER A 72 -1.54 4.38 9.89
C SER A 72 -2.87 4.52 9.16
N GLU A 73 -3.07 5.59 8.40
CA GLU A 73 -4.25 5.74 7.54
C GLU A 73 -4.11 4.93 6.25
N LEU A 74 -2.92 4.88 5.64
CA LEU A 74 -2.64 4.08 4.43
C LEU A 74 -2.95 2.59 4.64
N VAL A 75 -2.57 2.03 5.79
CA VAL A 75 -2.73 0.59 6.11
C VAL A 75 -4.04 0.28 6.83
N SER A 76 -4.96 1.25 6.87
CA SER A 76 -6.26 1.08 7.47
C SER A 76 -7.32 1.40 6.43
N ARG A 77 -8.20 0.44 6.16
CA ARG A 77 -9.35 0.66 5.27
C ARG A 77 -10.14 1.91 5.67
N ILE A 78 -10.44 2.03 6.96
CA ILE A 78 -11.19 3.17 7.51
C ILE A 78 -10.37 4.47 7.38
N GLY A 79 -9.05 4.40 7.55
CA GLY A 79 -8.15 5.51 7.30
C GLY A 79 -8.21 5.98 5.85
N VAL A 80 -8.03 5.06 4.89
CA VAL A 80 -8.13 5.32 3.45
C VAL A 80 -9.48 5.92 3.09
N ILE A 81 -10.60 5.31 3.48
CA ILE A 81 -11.93 5.75 3.03
C ILE A 81 -12.29 7.13 3.60
N ASN A 82 -12.00 7.37 4.89
CA ASN A 82 -12.46 8.56 5.59
C ASN A 82 -11.45 9.73 5.60
N HIS A 83 -10.24 9.54 5.08
CA HIS A 83 -9.26 10.62 5.04
C HIS A 83 -9.80 11.82 4.26
N ARG A 84 -9.71 13.01 4.86
CA ARG A 84 -10.26 14.26 4.31
C ARG A 84 -9.19 15.10 3.65
N LEU A 85 -9.41 15.44 2.39
CA LEU A 85 -8.56 16.29 1.56
C LEU A 85 -8.73 17.78 1.91
N PRO A 86 -7.79 18.66 1.50
CA PRO A 86 -7.96 20.12 1.52
C PRO A 86 -9.27 20.63 0.96
N THR A 87 -9.73 19.98 -0.10
CA THR A 87 -10.93 20.34 -0.84
C THR A 87 -12.19 20.16 0.00
N GLY A 88 -12.07 19.47 1.14
CA GLY A 88 -13.17 19.10 2.01
C GLY A 88 -13.76 17.72 1.68
N GLU A 89 -13.38 17.12 0.55
CA GLU A 89 -13.80 15.78 0.14
C GLU A 89 -13.11 14.69 0.97
N VAL A 90 -13.72 13.51 1.03
CA VAL A 90 -13.05 12.30 1.53
C VAL A 90 -12.49 11.50 0.35
N LEU A 91 -11.43 10.75 0.57
CA LEU A 91 -10.79 9.93 -0.46
C LEU A 91 -11.78 8.95 -1.13
N VAL A 92 -12.71 8.38 -0.36
CA VAL A 92 -13.78 7.53 -0.88
C VAL A 92 -15.11 7.79 -0.15
N ASP A 93 -15.99 8.60 -0.73
CA ASP A 93 -17.41 8.67 -0.34
C ASP A 93 -18.17 7.47 -0.92
N LEU A 94 -18.47 6.45 -0.11
CA LEU A 94 -19.15 5.24 -0.59
C LEU A 94 -20.59 5.48 -1.06
N ALA A 95 -21.26 6.55 -0.60
CA ALA A 95 -22.61 6.85 -1.08
C ALA A 95 -22.60 7.35 -2.53
N LEU A 96 -21.49 7.95 -2.96
CA LEU A 96 -21.31 8.50 -4.30
C LEU A 96 -20.48 7.59 -5.22
N HIS A 97 -19.33 7.14 -4.72
CA HIS A 97 -18.29 6.51 -5.53
C HIS A 97 -18.49 5.00 -5.75
N GLN A 98 -19.38 4.32 -5.02
CA GLN A 98 -19.73 2.94 -5.39
C GLN A 98 -20.31 2.86 -6.81
N GLN A 99 -21.10 3.88 -7.20
CA GLN A 99 -21.73 3.94 -8.51
C GLN A 99 -20.84 4.60 -9.57
N ASN A 100 -19.95 5.50 -9.14
CA ASN A 100 -19.06 6.28 -10.00
C ASN A 100 -17.61 6.23 -9.45
N PRO A 101 -16.97 5.04 -9.43
CA PRO A 101 -15.67 4.85 -8.76
C PRO A 101 -14.54 5.65 -9.42
N GLU A 102 -14.67 5.98 -10.70
CA GLU A 102 -13.74 6.84 -11.44
C GLU A 102 -13.72 8.29 -10.95
N LEU A 103 -14.74 8.73 -10.21
CA LEU A 103 -14.81 10.07 -9.63
C LEU A 103 -14.24 10.13 -8.20
N ALA A 104 -13.86 9.00 -7.61
CA ALA A 104 -13.31 8.98 -6.27
C ALA A 104 -11.97 9.72 -6.23
N PRO A 105 -11.76 10.66 -5.29
CA PRO A 105 -10.48 11.35 -5.17
C PRO A 105 -9.29 10.40 -5.01
N LEU A 106 -9.46 9.26 -4.32
CA LEU A 106 -8.42 8.22 -4.27
C LEU A 106 -8.00 7.74 -5.67
N TYR A 107 -8.97 7.43 -6.54
CA TYR A 107 -8.68 6.95 -7.89
C TYR A 107 -8.04 8.04 -8.75
N LEU A 108 -8.55 9.27 -8.69
CA LEU A 108 -8.02 10.40 -9.46
C LEU A 108 -6.59 10.78 -9.04
N ILE A 109 -6.29 10.77 -7.73
CA ILE A 109 -4.93 10.96 -7.20
C ILE A 109 -3.95 9.93 -7.79
N LEU A 110 -4.37 8.66 -7.88
CA LEU A 110 -3.53 7.56 -8.38
C LEU A 110 -3.35 7.59 -9.91
N LEU A 111 -4.36 8.05 -10.64
CA LEU A 111 -4.36 8.11 -12.09
C LEU A 111 -3.57 9.31 -12.61
N GLU A 112 -3.99 10.51 -12.21
CA GLU A 112 -3.59 11.78 -12.86
C GLU A 112 -3.19 12.89 -11.88
N GLY A 113 -3.50 12.73 -10.59
CA GLY A 113 -3.30 13.76 -9.56
C GLY A 113 -4.56 14.61 -9.38
N TYR A 114 -4.94 14.83 -8.12
CA TYR A 114 -6.13 15.57 -7.76
C TYR A 114 -5.96 16.22 -6.37
N PRO A 115 -6.35 17.49 -6.17
CA PRO A 115 -7.00 18.39 -7.14
C PRO A 115 -6.05 18.97 -8.21
N THR A 116 -4.74 18.77 -8.06
CA THR A 116 -3.75 19.20 -9.04
C THR A 116 -2.87 18.04 -9.48
N SER A 117 -2.23 18.15 -10.65
CA SER A 117 -1.30 17.12 -11.14
C SER A 117 -0.11 16.88 -10.21
N ASP A 118 0.25 17.86 -9.38
CA ASP A 118 1.34 17.75 -8.40
C ASP A 118 0.97 16.85 -7.22
N ASP A 119 -0.33 16.62 -7.00
CA ASP A 119 -0.84 15.72 -5.96
C ASP A 119 -0.83 14.25 -6.42
N ARG A 120 -0.35 13.95 -7.63
CA ARG A 120 -0.31 12.60 -8.18
C ARG A 120 0.53 11.65 -7.33
N MET A 121 -0.03 10.48 -7.03
CA MET A 121 0.66 9.41 -6.32
C MET A 121 0.73 8.12 -7.17
N PRO A 122 1.85 7.38 -7.19
CA PRO A 122 3.16 7.79 -6.69
C PRO A 122 3.67 9.08 -7.36
N PRO A 123 4.50 9.90 -6.68
CA PRO A 123 5.00 11.16 -7.22
C PRO A 123 5.74 10.99 -8.54
N LEU A 124 5.82 12.07 -9.33
CA LEU A 124 6.60 12.07 -10.58
C LEU A 124 8.04 11.61 -10.33
N GLY A 125 8.54 10.73 -11.21
CA GLY A 125 9.84 10.08 -11.06
C GLY A 125 9.80 8.72 -10.35
N ARG A 126 8.66 8.31 -9.80
CA ARG A 126 8.39 6.93 -9.36
C ARG A 126 7.59 6.16 -10.40
N THR A 127 7.69 4.83 -10.35
CA THR A 127 6.92 3.94 -11.22
C THR A 127 5.41 4.12 -10.95
N PRO A 128 4.61 4.44 -11.97
CA PRO A 128 3.17 4.58 -11.81
C PRO A 128 2.50 3.21 -11.55
N LEU A 129 1.30 3.22 -10.99
CA LEU A 129 0.48 2.01 -10.98
C LEU A 129 0.12 1.58 -12.40
N ASN A 130 0.09 0.27 -12.64
CA ASN A 130 -0.33 -0.28 -13.93
C ASN A 130 -1.86 -0.36 -14.03
N ASP A 131 -2.37 -0.72 -15.22
CA ASP A 131 -3.81 -0.80 -15.47
C ASP A 131 -4.52 -1.82 -14.58
N ASN A 132 -3.90 -2.95 -14.23
CA ASN A 132 -4.50 -3.94 -13.33
C ASN A 132 -4.68 -3.36 -11.93
N GLN A 133 -3.67 -2.69 -11.40
CA GLN A 133 -3.69 -2.06 -10.08
C GLN A 133 -4.72 -0.93 -10.01
N LEU A 134 -4.75 -0.05 -11.01
CA LEU A 134 -5.75 1.02 -11.10
C LEU A 134 -7.17 0.46 -11.22
N ASN A 135 -7.37 -0.57 -12.06
CA ASN A 135 -8.67 -1.23 -12.18
C ASN A 135 -9.06 -1.97 -10.88
N GLY A 136 -8.09 -2.55 -10.17
CA GLY A 136 -8.28 -3.18 -8.87
C GLY A 136 -8.80 -2.21 -7.82
N ILE A 137 -8.19 -1.01 -7.71
CA ILE A 137 -8.68 0.05 -6.81
C ILE A 137 -10.08 0.53 -7.22
N LYS A 138 -10.32 0.76 -8.51
CA LYS A 138 -11.63 1.15 -9.02
C LYS A 138 -12.69 0.09 -8.70
N GLN A 139 -12.37 -1.18 -8.89
CA GLN A 139 -13.25 -2.31 -8.60
C GLN A 139 -13.49 -2.46 -7.10
N TRP A 140 -12.47 -2.30 -6.25
CA TRP A 140 -12.60 -2.28 -4.81
C TRP A 140 -13.60 -1.21 -4.34
N ILE A 141 -13.46 0.03 -4.83
CA ILE A 141 -14.41 1.11 -4.53
C ILE A 141 -15.82 0.76 -4.99
N LYS A 142 -15.96 0.23 -6.21
CA LYS A 142 -17.24 -0.21 -6.78
C LYS A 142 -17.94 -1.29 -5.94
N GLU A 143 -17.16 -2.19 -5.33
CA GLU A 143 -17.65 -3.24 -4.45
C GLU A 143 -18.03 -2.75 -3.04
N GLY A 144 -17.90 -1.45 -2.79
CA GLY A 144 -18.13 -0.86 -1.47
C GLY A 144 -16.92 -0.83 -0.57
N ALA A 145 -15.74 -0.96 -1.19
CA ALA A 145 -14.46 -1.00 -0.53
C ALA A 145 -14.50 -1.97 0.65
N PRO A 146 -14.67 -3.29 0.46
CA PRO A 146 -14.72 -4.25 1.57
C PRO A 146 -13.34 -4.44 2.24
N GLU A 147 -13.33 -5.17 3.37
CA GLU A 147 -12.09 -5.55 4.09
C GLU A 147 -11.21 -6.52 3.31
#